data_AF-A0A940AUG3-F1
#
_entry.id   AF-A0A940AUG3-F1
#
_cell.length_a   1.000
_cell.length_b   1.000
_cell.length_c   1.000
_cell.angle_alpha   90.00
_cell.angle_beta   90.00
_cell.angle_gamma   90.00
#
_symmetry.space_group_name_H-M   'P 1'
#
loop_
_entity.id
_entity.type
_entity.pdbx_description
1 polymer ?
#
loop_
_entity_poly.entity_id
_entity_poly.type
_entity_poly.pdbx_seq_one_letter_code
_entity_poly.pdbx_strand_id
1 'polypeptide(L)'
;MSYFWANLAGHLLVSLIILLILLWSVRSTQHNRWKKGFLFLLPVVITIVLLVQLALFSIPRVLDTTTVLRSTYHIKSGKIESIGSLGTTIVIDGTIYYVNPFSFDMEIGDEVTVKYTPYAHYAYSLELFESETESPE
;
A
#
# COMPACT_ATOMS: atom_id res chain seq x y z
N MET A 1 0.64 13.15 1.84
CA MET A 1 -0.73 13.00 1.26
C MET A 1 -0.74 12.56 -0.19
N SER A 2 -0.05 13.26 -1.08
CA SER A 2 -0.05 12.98 -2.54
C SER A 2 0.34 11.54 -2.86
N TYR A 3 1.32 10.99 -2.13
CA TYR A 3 1.79 9.62 -2.28
C TYR A 3 0.70 8.56 -2.02
N PHE A 4 -0.11 8.74 -0.98
CA PHE A 4 -1.23 7.84 -0.67
C PHE A 4 -2.27 7.84 -1.82
N TRP A 5 -2.68 9.03 -2.27
CA TRP A 5 -3.66 9.16 -3.35
C TRP A 5 -3.16 8.62 -4.68
N ALA A 6 -1.88 8.86 -5.01
CA ALA A 6 -1.26 8.30 -6.22
C ALA A 6 -1.23 6.76 -6.17
N ASN A 7 -0.88 6.18 -5.02
CA ASN A 7 -0.89 4.72 -4.83
C ASN A 7 -2.31 4.15 -4.91
N LEU A 8 -3.27 4.76 -4.23
CA LEU A 8 -4.67 4.35 -4.29
C LEU A 8 -5.19 4.38 -5.72
N ALA A 9 -4.96 5.48 -6.44
CA ALA A 9 -5.35 5.61 -7.84
C ALA A 9 -4.68 4.55 -8.72
N GLY A 10 -3.38 4.27 -8.52
CA GLY A 10 -2.66 3.23 -9.24
C GLY A 10 -3.25 1.84 -9.02
N HIS A 11 -3.50 1.46 -7.76
CA HIS A 11 -4.09 0.14 -7.44
C HIS A 11 -5.55 0.00 -7.93
N LEU A 12 -6.34 1.08 -7.87
CA LEU A 12 -7.69 1.10 -8.43
C LEU A 12 -7.66 0.98 -9.96
N LEU A 13 -6.71 1.64 -10.64
CA LEU A 13 -6.54 1.52 -12.08
C LEU A 13 -6.16 0.09 -12.49
N VAL A 14 -5.22 -0.53 -11.76
CA VAL A 14 -4.86 -1.96 -11.98
C VAL A 14 -6.08 -2.85 -11.76
N SER A 15 -6.85 -2.63 -10.69
CA SER A 15 -8.07 -3.39 -10.41
C SER A 15 -9.12 -3.23 -11.51
N LEU A 16 -9.26 -2.01 -12.05
CA LEU A 16 -10.16 -1.72 -13.18
C LEU A 16 -9.72 -2.45 -14.45
N ILE A 17 -8.42 -2.44 -14.78
CA ILE A 17 -7.89 -3.17 -15.94
C ILE A 17 -8.16 -4.67 -15.81
N ILE A 18 -7.89 -5.26 -14.64
CA ILE A 18 -8.17 -6.69 -14.39
C ILE A 18 -9.66 -6.98 -14.53
N LEU A 19 -10.53 -6.11 -14.01
CA LEU A 19 -11.98 -6.24 -14.16
C LEU A 19 -12.42 -6.20 -15.63
N LEU A 20 -11.87 -5.28 -16.44
CA LEU A 20 -12.17 -5.21 -17.87
C LEU A 20 -11.73 -6.47 -18.61
N ILE A 21 -10.55 -7.01 -18.28
CA ILE A 21 -10.07 -8.30 -18.83
C ILE A 21 -10.99 -9.44 -18.41
N LEU A 22 -11.44 -9.47 -17.16
CA LEU A 22 -12.40 -10.46 -16.65
C LEU A 22 -13.71 -10.40 -17.44
N LEU A 23 -14.31 -9.22 -17.56
CA LEU A 23 -15.57 -9.02 -18.29
C LEU A 23 -15.44 -9.42 -19.76
N TRP A 24 -14.33 -9.06 -20.40
CA TRP A 24 -14.03 -9.48 -21.76
C TRP A 24 -13.87 -11.00 -21.88
N SER A 25 -13.20 -11.64 -20.93
CA SER A 25 -13.02 -13.09 -20.86
C SER A 25 -14.35 -13.80 -20.68
N VAL A 26 -15.19 -13.38 -19.73
CA VAL A 26 -16.54 -13.92 -19.50
C VAL A 26 -17.39 -13.81 -20.77
N ARG A 27 -17.41 -12.62 -21.40
CA ARG A 27 -18.17 -12.40 -22.64
C ARG A 27 -17.69 -13.32 -23.76
N SER A 28 -16.37 -13.52 -23.89
CA SER A 28 -15.78 -14.38 -24.92
C SER A 28 -16.11 -15.86 -24.70
N THR A 29 -16.12 -16.30 -23.43
CA THR A 29 -16.55 -17.66 -23.05
C THR A 29 -18.03 -17.88 -23.36
N GLN A 30 -18.91 -16.92 -23.04
CA GLN A 30 -20.35 -17.02 -23.33
C GLN A 30 -20.66 -17.11 -24.83
N HIS A 31 -19.88 -16.43 -25.68
CA HIS A 31 -20.04 -16.50 -27.14
C HIS A 31 -19.35 -17.71 -27.78
N ASN A 32 -18.89 -18.67 -26.96
CA ASN A 32 -18.22 -19.90 -27.39
C ASN A 32 -17.02 -19.65 -28.33
N ARG A 33 -16.39 -18.48 -28.24
CA ARG A 33 -15.25 -18.11 -29.09
C ARG A 33 -14.00 -18.92 -28.75
N TRP A 34 -13.97 -19.53 -27.57
CA TRP A 34 -12.82 -20.22 -27.03
C TRP A 34 -12.92 -21.71 -27.33
N LYS A 35 -12.25 -22.13 -28.41
CA LYS A 35 -12.28 -23.52 -28.90
C LYS A 35 -11.45 -24.49 -28.05
N LYS A 36 -10.66 -24.00 -27.09
CA LYS A 36 -9.82 -24.82 -26.21
C LYS A 36 -10.43 -24.89 -24.81
N GLY A 37 -10.72 -26.10 -24.32
CA GLY A 37 -11.44 -26.31 -23.06
C GLY A 37 -10.79 -25.69 -21.81
N PHE A 38 -9.45 -25.63 -21.75
CA PHE A 38 -8.77 -25.03 -20.59
C PHE A 38 -8.98 -23.52 -20.48
N LEU A 39 -9.21 -22.83 -21.61
CA LEU A 39 -9.47 -21.40 -21.59
C LEU A 39 -10.78 -21.09 -20.84
N PHE A 40 -11.72 -22.03 -20.74
CA PHE A 40 -12.93 -21.86 -19.94
C PHE A 40 -12.66 -21.51 -18.46
N LEU A 41 -11.49 -21.90 -17.92
CA LEU A 41 -11.09 -21.59 -16.54
C LEU A 41 -10.45 -20.20 -16.38
N LEU A 42 -10.11 -19.49 -17.47
CA LEU A 42 -9.45 -18.18 -17.38
C LEU A 42 -10.25 -17.14 -16.57
N PRO A 43 -11.58 -16.99 -16.73
CA PRO A 43 -12.36 -16.08 -15.90
C PRO A 43 -12.23 -16.37 -14.40
N VAL A 44 -12.14 -17.65 -14.02
CA VAL A 44 -11.99 -18.07 -12.62
C VAL A 44 -10.63 -17.62 -12.09
N VAL A 45 -9.56 -17.90 -12.83
CA VAL A 45 -8.20 -17.49 -12.45
C VAL A 45 -8.10 -15.96 -12.34
N ILE A 46 -8.63 -15.22 -13.32
CA ILE A 46 -8.64 -13.75 -13.30
C ILE A 46 -9.45 -13.24 -12.10
N THR A 47 -10.57 -13.87 -11.76
CA THR A 47 -11.38 -13.49 -10.60
C THR A 47 -10.59 -13.66 -9.30
N ILE A 48 -9.86 -14.77 -9.13
CA ILE A 48 -9.01 -14.98 -7.96
C ILE A 48 -7.94 -13.89 -7.87
N VAL A 49 -7.28 -13.58 -8.98
CA VAL A 49 -6.27 -12.49 -9.04
C VAL A 49 -6.90 -11.15 -8.67
N LEU A 50 -8.09 -10.84 -9.19
CA LEU A 50 -8.81 -9.61 -8.85
C LEU A 50 -9.14 -9.53 -7.36
N LEU A 51 -9.65 -10.62 -6.78
CA LEU A 51 -10.00 -10.67 -5.35
C LEU A 51 -8.77 -10.49 -4.47
N VAL A 52 -7.66 -11.15 -4.79
CA VAL A 52 -6.38 -10.98 -4.06
C VAL A 52 -5.88 -9.54 -4.18
N GLN A 53 -5.92 -8.96 -5.38
CA GLN A 53 -5.51 -7.58 -5.61
C GLN A 53 -6.37 -6.60 -4.79
N LEU A 54 -7.69 -6.80 -4.77
CA LEU A 54 -8.60 -5.96 -4.00
C LEU A 54 -8.37 -6.12 -2.50
N ALA A 55 -8.28 -7.35 -2.00
CA ALA A 55 -8.14 -7.64 -0.57
C ALA A 55 -6.82 -7.13 0.02
N LEU A 56 -5.70 -7.34 -0.68
CA LEU A 56 -4.38 -6.98 -0.16
C LEU A 56 -4.01 -5.51 -0.44
N PHE A 57 -4.52 -4.91 -1.51
CA PHE A 57 -4.06 -3.59 -1.92
C PHE A 57 -5.15 -2.52 -1.90
N SER A 58 -6.25 -2.72 -2.62
CA SER A 58 -7.23 -1.65 -2.86
C SER A 58 -8.13 -1.40 -1.65
N ILE A 59 -8.69 -2.45 -1.03
CA ILE A 59 -9.65 -2.33 0.08
C ILE A 59 -9.01 -1.64 1.30
N PRO A 60 -7.83 -2.04 1.81
CA PRO A 60 -7.19 -1.37 2.94
C PRO A 60 -7.00 0.14 2.70
N ARG A 61 -6.55 0.51 1.50
CA ARG A 61 -6.35 1.92 1.12
C ARG A 61 -7.67 2.70 0.99
N VAL A 62 -8.72 2.06 0.48
CA VAL A 62 -10.06 2.68 0.44
C VAL A 62 -10.57 2.92 1.87
N LEU A 63 -10.40 1.98 2.79
CA LEU A 63 -10.80 2.16 4.20
C LEU A 63 -10.01 3.29 4.86
N ASP A 64 -8.70 3.35 4.61
CA ASP A 64 -7.82 4.41 5.09
C ASP A 64 -8.13 5.79 4.53
N THR A 65 -8.94 5.90 3.47
CA THR A 65 -9.36 7.20 2.91
C THR A 65 -10.09 8.03 3.96
N THR A 66 -10.88 7.38 4.83
CA THR A 66 -11.57 8.07 5.93
C THR A 66 -10.60 8.64 6.96
N THR A 67 -9.57 7.87 7.32
CA THR A 67 -8.47 8.30 8.19
C THR A 67 -7.72 9.47 7.58
N VAL A 68 -7.41 9.41 6.29
CA VAL A 68 -6.67 10.47 5.59
C VAL A 68 -7.48 11.76 5.52
N LEU A 69 -8.75 11.68 5.16
CA LEU A 69 -9.64 12.85 5.05
C LEU A 69 -9.92 13.50 6.42
N ARG A 70 -10.05 12.69 7.47
CA ARG A 70 -10.31 13.19 8.84
C ARG A 70 -9.05 13.54 9.61
N SER A 71 -7.87 13.23 9.06
CA SER A 71 -6.57 13.38 9.73
C SER A 71 -6.47 12.64 11.08
N THR A 72 -7.14 11.50 11.22
CA THR A 72 -7.19 10.70 12.46
C THR A 72 -6.19 9.55 12.42
N TYR A 73 -4.90 9.87 12.37
CA TYR A 73 -3.82 8.90 12.24
C TYR A 73 -3.51 8.16 13.55
N HIS A 74 -3.09 6.91 13.43
CA HIS A 74 -2.49 6.18 14.54
C HIS A 74 -1.05 6.64 14.75
N ILE A 75 -0.56 6.58 15.98
CA ILE A 75 0.79 6.99 16.32
C ILE A 75 1.51 5.78 16.91
N LYS A 76 2.73 5.53 16.46
CA LYS A 76 3.63 4.55 17.04
C LYS A 76 5.04 5.12 17.07
N SER A 77 5.75 4.91 18.17
CA SER A 77 7.17 5.25 18.28
C SER A 77 7.97 3.96 18.31
N GLY A 78 9.14 3.97 17.69
CA GLY A 78 10.04 2.83 17.69
C GLY A 78 11.27 3.07 16.83
N LYS A 79 12.14 2.07 16.79
CA LYS A 79 13.41 2.13 16.07
C LYS A 79 13.25 1.59 14.65
N ILE A 80 13.85 2.25 13.66
CA ILE A 80 13.89 1.75 12.29
C ILE A 80 14.81 0.52 12.23
N GLU A 81 14.22 -0.65 11.97
CA GLU A 81 14.93 -1.93 11.87
C GLU A 81 15.52 -2.13 10.47
N SER A 82 14.79 -1.73 9.44
CA SER A 82 15.21 -1.85 8.05
C SER A 82 14.47 -0.87 7.15
N ILE A 83 15.10 -0.56 6.02
CA ILE A 83 14.57 0.31 4.96
C ILE A 83 14.53 -0.52 3.67
N GLY A 84 13.41 -0.46 2.95
CA GLY A 84 13.26 -1.14 1.66
C GLY A 84 14.21 -0.58 0.61
N SER A 85 14.54 -1.36 -0.42
CA SER A 85 15.60 -1.01 -1.39
C SER A 85 15.36 0.30 -2.18
N LEU A 86 14.12 0.77 -2.24
CA LEU A 86 13.72 2.02 -2.89
C LEU A 86 13.36 3.13 -1.90
N GLY A 87 13.59 2.93 -0.60
CA GLY A 87 13.21 3.88 0.44
C GLY A 87 11.69 4.09 0.59
N THR A 88 10.87 3.26 -0.07
CA THR A 88 9.40 3.37 -0.07
C THR A 88 8.73 2.67 1.11
N THR A 89 9.50 1.90 1.88
CA THR A 89 9.03 1.17 3.06
C THR A 89 10.06 1.21 4.17
N ILE A 90 9.58 1.31 5.41
CA ILE A 90 10.39 1.13 6.62
C ILE A 90 9.77 0.06 7.50
N VAL A 91 10.58 -0.58 8.34
CA VAL A 91 10.13 -1.57 9.32
C VAL A 91 10.39 -1.05 10.72
N ILE A 92 9.34 -0.98 11.54
CA ILE A 92 9.40 -0.58 12.95
C ILE A 92 8.69 -1.64 13.80
N ASP A 93 9.42 -2.29 14.70
CA ASP A 93 9.01 -3.47 15.47
C ASP A 93 8.34 -4.54 14.61
N GLY A 94 9.02 -4.98 13.54
CA GLY A 94 8.51 -5.99 12.60
C GLY A 94 7.31 -5.57 11.74
N THR A 95 6.78 -4.34 11.86
CA THR A 95 5.65 -3.84 11.07
C THR A 95 6.15 -3.00 9.90
N ILE A 96 5.65 -3.28 8.68
CA ILE A 96 6.02 -2.55 7.47
C ILE A 96 5.13 -1.31 7.32
N TYR A 97 5.76 -0.15 7.18
CA TYR A 97 5.12 1.14 6.92
C TYR A 97 5.50 1.65 5.53
N TYR A 98 4.52 2.14 4.78
CA TYR A 98 4.75 2.75 3.47
C TYR A 98 5.01 4.24 3.61
N VAL A 99 6.18 4.67 3.17
CA VAL A 99 6.67 6.04 3.30
C VAL A 99 6.89 6.65 1.93
N ASN A 100 6.84 7.98 1.85
CA ASN A 100 7.27 8.69 0.65
C ASN A 100 8.81 8.81 0.67
N PRO A 101 9.54 8.20 -0.27
CA PRO A 101 11.01 8.19 -0.27
C PRO A 101 11.63 9.58 -0.40
N PHE A 102 10.88 10.57 -0.88
CA PHE A 102 11.36 11.94 -1.06
C PHE A 102 11.08 12.86 0.14
N SER A 103 10.43 12.35 1.19
CA SER A 103 9.97 13.19 2.30
C SER A 103 10.88 13.14 3.52
N PHE A 104 11.72 12.12 3.68
CA PHE A 104 12.47 11.89 4.91
C PHE A 104 13.82 11.26 4.58
N ASP A 105 14.90 11.86 5.08
CA ASP A 105 16.19 11.18 5.21
C ASP A 105 16.08 10.29 6.45
N MET A 106 16.16 8.97 6.26
CA MET A 106 15.97 7.97 7.30
C MET A 106 17.17 7.04 7.30
N GLU A 107 17.71 6.75 8.47
CA GLU A 107 18.77 5.78 8.65
C GLU A 107 18.29 4.59 9.51
N ILE A 108 18.90 3.44 9.27
CA ILE A 108 18.64 2.26 10.09
C ILE A 108 19.19 2.55 11.49
N GLY A 109 18.31 2.47 12.48
CA GLY A 109 18.64 2.73 13.87
C GLY A 109 18.10 4.03 14.43
N ASP A 110 17.49 4.88 13.61
CA ASP A 110 16.82 6.09 14.09
C ASP A 110 15.61 5.74 14.95
N GLU A 111 15.41 6.50 16.02
CA GLU A 111 14.21 6.44 16.84
C GLU A 111 13.20 7.47 16.31
N VAL A 112 12.07 6.96 15.81
CA VAL A 112 11.09 7.78 15.11
C VAL A 112 9.71 7.60 15.69
N THR A 113 8.92 8.67 15.66
CA THR A 113 7.49 8.61 15.87
C THR A 113 6.79 8.68 14.52
N VAL A 114 6.12 7.59 14.14
CA VAL A 114 5.36 7.48 12.90
C VAL A 114 3.88 7.73 13.14
N LYS A 115 3.31 8.69 12.42
CA LYS A 115 1.86 8.88 12.27
C LYS A 115 1.41 8.10 11.04
N TYR A 116 0.52 7.11 11.17
CA TYR A 116 0.19 6.19 10.08
C TYR A 116 -1.30 5.86 9.94
N THR A 117 -1.68 5.28 8.80
CA THR A 117 -3.04 4.80 8.53
C THR A 117 -3.24 3.34 9.00
N PRO A 118 -4.37 2.99 9.64
CA PRO A 118 -4.51 1.72 10.37
C PRO A 118 -4.55 0.47 9.49
N TYR A 119 -5.05 0.54 8.25
CA TYR A 119 -5.24 -0.67 7.43
C TYR A 119 -4.06 -0.94 6.50
N ALA A 120 -3.64 0.06 5.73
CA ALA A 120 -2.57 -0.06 4.75
C ALA A 120 -1.20 0.42 5.28
N HIS A 121 -1.11 0.93 6.52
CA HIS A 121 0.13 1.36 7.17
C HIS A 121 0.90 2.44 6.39
N TYR A 122 0.21 3.39 5.77
CA TYR A 122 0.88 4.54 5.15
C TYR A 122 1.30 5.54 6.22
N ALA A 123 2.60 5.83 6.27
CA ALA A 123 3.15 6.88 7.11
C ALA A 123 2.82 8.26 6.52
N TYR A 124 2.15 9.08 7.32
CA TYR A 124 1.84 10.47 7.04
C TYR A 124 2.97 11.41 7.49
N SER A 125 3.48 11.19 8.70
CA SER A 125 4.58 11.97 9.28
C SER A 125 5.55 11.02 9.99
N LEU A 126 6.83 11.34 9.88
CA LEU A 126 7.91 10.75 10.65
C LEU A 126 8.62 11.88 11.36
N GLU A 127 8.62 11.83 12.68
CA GLU A 127 9.32 12.80 13.54
C GLU A 127 10.48 12.05 14.20
N LEU A 128 11.71 12.49 13.92
CA LEU A 128 12.90 11.98 14.60
C LEU A 128 12.85 12.43 16.07
N PHE A 129 13.17 11.52 16.98
CA PHE A 129 13.52 11.91 18.32
C PHE A 129 14.92 12.54 18.27
N GLU A 130 15.00 13.87 18.15
CA GLU A 130 16.21 14.58 18.54
C GLU A 130 16.32 14.47 20.06
N SER A 131 17.20 13.59 20.55
CA SER A 131 17.73 13.79 21.90
C SER A 131 18.45 15.13 21.86
N GLU A 132 17.99 16.13 22.61
CA GLU A 132 18.77 17.33 22.90
C GLU A 132 20.14 16.88 23.40
N THR A 133 21.14 16.88 22.50
CA THR A 133 22.53 16.75 22.90
C THR A 133 22.84 18.01 23.68
N GLU A 134 22.91 17.88 25.01
CA GLU A 134 23.43 18.90 25.91
C GLU A 134 24.68 19.53 25.30
N SER A 135 24.61 20.85 25.11
CA SER A 135 25.75 21.71 24.84
C SER A 135 26.83 21.49 25.92
N PRO A 136 28.06 21.05 25.58
CA PRO A 136 29.18 21.29 26.47
C PRO A 136 29.64 22.74 26.26
N GLU A 137 29.46 23.51 27.32
CA GLU A 137 29.99 24.83 27.70
C GLU A 137 31.04 25.52 26.79
#